data_AF-A0A4S3LVK1-F1
#
_entry.id   AF-A0A4S3LVK1-F1
#
_cell.length_a   1.000
_cell.length_b   1.000
_cell.length_c   1.000
_cell.angle_alpha   90.00
_cell.angle_beta   90.00
_cell.angle_gamma   90.00
#
_symmetry.space_group_name_H-M   'P 1'
#
loop_
_entity.id
_entity.type
_entity.pdbx_description
1 polymer ?
#
loop_
_entity_poly.entity_id
_entity_poly.type
_entity_poly.pdbx_seq_one_letter_code
_entity_poly.pdbx_strand_id
1 'polypeptide(L)'
;IDDFGTGYSSLLYLKRLPASELKIDGAFINDLIAGSEDASIVSAIIALGQTLNLKVVAEGVETTQQQDFLTQLGCDTLQGYLLGRPMTPEQIARHPDSAWEPQLTITQQP
;
A
#
# COMPACT_ATOMS: atom_id res chain seq x y z
N ILE A 1 7.35 4.42 2.79
CA ILE A 1 8.25 3.43 3.42
C ILE A 1 7.76 2.08 2.97
N ASP A 2 8.62 1.30 2.34
CA ASP A 2 8.26 0.02 1.73
C ASP A 2 8.50 -1.16 2.68
N ASP A 3 7.83 -2.28 2.41
CA ASP A 3 7.98 -3.56 3.11
C ASP A 3 7.94 -3.46 4.65
N PHE A 4 7.05 -2.62 5.20
CA PHE A 4 7.02 -2.40 6.64
C PHE A 4 6.53 -3.67 7.37
N GLY A 5 7.38 -4.17 8.27
CA GLY A 5 7.08 -5.31 9.15
C GLY A 5 7.92 -6.57 8.90
N THR A 6 8.66 -6.70 7.80
CA THR A 6 9.47 -7.90 7.48
C THR A 6 10.85 -7.93 8.15
N GLY A 7 11.04 -7.12 9.20
CA GLY A 7 12.29 -7.04 9.95
C GLY A 7 12.19 -6.07 11.14
N TYR A 8 13.35 -5.64 11.64
CA TYR A 8 13.39 -4.67 12.74
C TYR A 8 12.95 -3.28 12.28
N SER A 9 11.71 -2.94 12.61
CA SER A 9 11.17 -1.60 12.38
C SER A 9 11.41 -0.72 13.60
N SER A 10 12.13 0.39 13.41
CA SER A 10 12.33 1.38 14.47
C SER A 10 11.24 2.44 14.45
N LEU A 11 10.33 2.41 15.42
CA LEU A 11 9.28 3.43 15.57
C LEU A 11 9.87 4.83 15.79
N LEU A 12 11.03 4.93 16.45
CA LEU A 12 11.71 6.20 16.65
C LEU A 12 12.20 6.79 15.33
N TYR A 13 12.68 5.94 14.43
CA TYR A 13 13.12 6.36 13.10
C TYR A 13 11.92 6.72 12.22
N LEU A 14 10.88 5.87 12.24
CA LEU A 14 9.63 6.11 11.53
C LEU A 14 9.03 7.50 11.83
N LYS A 15 9.01 7.89 13.11
CA LYS A 15 8.50 9.21 13.55
C LYS A 15 9.29 10.41 12.99
N ARG A 16 10.57 10.23 12.64
CA ARG A 16 11.47 11.33 12.21
C ARG A 16 11.66 11.39 10.70
N LEU A 17 11.27 10.35 9.99
CA LEU A 17 11.36 10.32 8.54
C LEU A 17 10.33 11.28 7.92
N PRO A 18 10.71 12.09 6.91
CA PRO A 18 9.77 12.90 6.14
C PRO A 18 9.01 12.03 5.13
N ALA A 19 8.41 10.94 5.60
CA ALA A 19 7.58 10.05 4.80
C ALA A 19 6.13 10.53 4.82
N SER A 20 5.40 10.26 3.75
CA SER A 20 3.95 10.48 3.67
C SER A 20 3.16 9.18 3.65
N GLU A 21 3.82 8.04 3.39
CA GLU A 21 3.17 6.75 3.15
C GLU A 21 3.93 5.60 3.82
N LEU A 22 3.16 4.63 4.32
CA LEU A 22 3.62 3.39 4.94
C LEU A 22 2.97 2.20 4.22
N LYS A 23 3.80 1.35 3.60
CA LYS A 23 3.33 0.18 2.86
C LYS A 23 3.47 -1.07 3.73
N ILE A 24 2.37 -1.80 3.92
CA ILE A 24 2.34 -3.08 4.62
C ILE A 24 2.75 -4.15 3.62
N ASP A 25 3.79 -4.90 3.96
CA ASP A 25 4.31 -5.97 3.13
C ASP A 25 3.25 -7.05 2.83
N GLY A 26 3.28 -7.57 1.61
CA GLY A 26 2.35 -8.59 1.14
C GLY A 26 2.37 -9.89 1.94
N ALA A 27 3.46 -10.22 2.63
CA ALA A 27 3.53 -11.39 3.51
C ALA A 27 2.48 -11.35 4.62
N PHE A 28 2.12 -10.18 5.14
CA PHE A 28 1.04 -10.03 6.13
C PHE A 28 -0.35 -10.08 5.50
N ILE A 29 -0.46 -9.76 4.22
CA ILE A 29 -1.74 -9.68 3.51
C ILE A 29 -2.14 -11.03 2.91
N ASN A 30 -1.17 -11.82 2.44
CA ASN A 30 -1.42 -13.12 1.80
C ASN A 30 -2.21 -14.08 2.69
N ASP A 31 -1.85 -14.16 3.97
CA ASP A 31 -2.49 -15.05 4.97
C ASP A 31 -3.52 -14.32 5.85
N LEU A 32 -3.99 -13.15 5.41
CA LEU A 32 -4.90 -12.29 6.17
C LEU A 32 -6.29 -12.92 6.31
N ILE A 33 -6.51 -13.55 7.47
CA ILE A 33 -7.78 -14.15 7.88
C ILE A 33 -8.27 -13.43 9.13
N ALA A 34 -9.55 -13.03 9.15
CA ALA A 34 -10.12 -12.35 10.31
C ALA A 34 -9.92 -13.17 11.59
N GLY A 35 -9.32 -12.55 12.60
CA GLY A 35 -9.00 -13.20 13.89
C GLY A 35 -7.64 -13.91 13.93
N SER A 36 -6.85 -13.89 12.86
CA SER A 36 -5.47 -14.38 12.88
C SER A 36 -4.50 -13.42 13.59
N GLU A 37 -3.28 -13.89 13.83
CA GLU A 37 -2.18 -13.05 14.31
C GLU A 37 -1.85 -11.94 13.28
N ASP A 38 -1.81 -12.28 11.98
CA ASP A 38 -1.57 -11.31 10.91
C ASP A 38 -2.63 -10.21 10.88
N ALA A 39 -3.91 -10.56 11.09
CA ALA A 39 -4.98 -9.57 11.21
C ALA A 39 -4.75 -8.58 12.36
N SER A 40 -4.20 -9.06 13.48
CA SER A 40 -3.86 -8.21 14.63
C SER A 40 -2.67 -7.31 14.34
N ILE A 41 -1.64 -7.83 13.66
CA ILE A 41 -0.45 -7.07 13.24
C ILE A 41 -0.84 -5.99 12.22
N VAL A 42 -1.59 -6.35 11.18
CA VAL A 42 -2.10 -5.42 10.16
C VAL A 42 -2.93 -4.31 10.81
N SER A 43 -3.83 -4.66 11.74
CA SER A 43 -4.61 -3.67 12.48
C SER A 43 -3.74 -2.68 13.26
N ALA A 44 -2.69 -3.17 13.92
CA ALA A 44 -1.75 -2.33 14.66
C ALA A 44 -0.94 -1.41 13.74
N ILE A 45 -0.51 -1.89 12.57
CA ILE A 45 0.23 -1.09 11.60
C ILE A 45 -0.65 0.01 11.00
N ILE A 46 -1.91 -0.29 10.67
CA ILE A 46 -2.87 0.71 10.18
C ILE A 46 -3.09 1.80 11.23
N ALA A 47 -3.36 1.43 12.49
CA ALA A 47 -3.55 2.38 13.58
C ALA A 47 -2.30 3.25 13.83
N LEU A 48 -1.11 2.65 13.70
CA LEU A 48 0.17 3.37 13.79
C LEU A 48 0.32 4.41 12.67
N GLY A 49 0.04 4.03 11.42
CA GLY A 49 0.09 4.95 10.28
C GLY A 49 -0.84 6.15 10.48
N GLN A 50 -2.08 5.89 10.87
CA GLN A 50 -3.06 6.93 11.21
C GLN A 50 -2.54 7.87 12.33
N THR A 51 -1.97 7.30 13.39
CA THR A 51 -1.40 8.07 14.52
C THR A 51 -0.24 8.98 14.10
N LEU A 52 0.56 8.52 13.15
CA LEU A 52 1.69 9.27 12.60
C LEU A 52 1.32 10.16 11.42
N ASN A 53 0.03 10.21 11.05
CA ASN A 53 -0.48 10.93 9.88
C ASN A 53 0.23 10.50 8.58
N LEU A 54 0.48 9.20 8.46
CA LEU A 54 0.98 8.53 7.25
C LEU A 54 -0.20 7.83 6.57
N LYS A 55 -0.29 7.95 5.25
CA LYS A 55 -1.23 7.10 4.48
C LYS A 55 -0.73 5.67 4.50
N VAL A 56 -1.62 4.71 4.71
CA VAL A 56 -1.28 3.30 4.75
C VAL A 56 -1.70 2.63 3.46
N VAL A 57 -0.76 1.92 2.84
CA VAL A 57 -0.99 1.10 1.64
C VAL A 57 -0.84 -0.36 2.01
N ALA A 58 -1.85 -1.19 1.73
CA ALA A 58 -1.73 -2.63 1.86
C ALA A 58 -1.37 -3.27 0.52
N GLU A 59 -0.26 -4.02 0.47
CA GLU A 59 0.21 -4.68 -0.73
C GLU A 59 -0.16 -6.17 -0.78
N GLY A 60 -0.33 -6.73 -1.98
CA GLY A 60 -0.67 -8.15 -2.13
C GLY A 60 -2.14 -8.47 -1.88
N VAL A 61 -3.05 -7.51 -2.08
CA VAL A 61 -4.49 -7.78 -2.00
C VAL A 61 -4.96 -8.61 -3.20
N GLU A 62 -5.35 -9.86 -2.96
CA GLU A 62 -5.75 -10.82 -4.00
C GLU A 62 -7.21 -11.26 -3.90
N THR A 63 -7.87 -11.04 -2.76
CA THR A 63 -9.25 -11.50 -2.50
C THR A 63 -10.16 -10.38 -1.99
N THR A 64 -11.45 -10.47 -2.30
CA THR A 64 -12.45 -9.51 -1.80
C THR A 64 -12.52 -9.51 -0.27
N GLN A 65 -12.29 -10.66 0.38
CA GLN A 65 -12.26 -10.75 1.83
C GLN A 65 -11.13 -9.92 2.45
N GLN A 66 -9.93 -9.96 1.86
CA GLN A 66 -8.80 -9.11 2.27
C GLN A 66 -9.15 -7.63 2.08
N GLN A 67 -9.69 -7.28 0.90
CA GLN A 67 -10.11 -5.91 0.60
C GLN A 67 -11.14 -5.39 1.62
N ASP A 68 -12.19 -6.16 1.89
CA ASP A 68 -13.25 -5.78 2.81
C ASP A 68 -12.71 -5.57 4.22
N PHE A 69 -11.85 -6.48 4.69
CA PHE A 69 -11.23 -6.38 5.99
C PHE A 69 -10.34 -5.13 6.12
N LEU A 70 -9.46 -4.89 5.14
CA LEU A 70 -8.57 -3.73 5.13
C LEU A 70 -9.33 -2.41 5.02
N THR A 71 -10.41 -2.38 4.24
CA THR A 71 -11.29 -1.21 4.10
C THR A 71 -12.01 -0.92 5.42
N GLN A 72 -12.50 -1.95 6.13
CA GLN A 72 -13.15 -1.79 7.43
C GLN A 72 -12.19 -1.25 8.50
N LEU A 73 -10.90 -1.60 8.43
CA LEU A 73 -9.87 -1.05 9.32
C LEU A 73 -9.47 0.40 8.97
N GLY A 74 -9.93 0.92 7.83
CA GLY A 74 -9.59 2.27 7.38
C GLY A 74 -8.21 2.36 6.75
N CYS A 75 -7.77 1.32 6.03
CA CYS A 75 -6.60 1.40 5.15
C CYS A 75 -6.87 2.36 3.99
N ASP A 76 -5.93 3.27 3.69
CA ASP A 76 -6.14 4.35 2.72
C ASP A 76 -6.09 3.86 1.27
N THR A 77 -5.15 2.96 0.97
CA THR A 77 -4.89 2.48 -0.38
C THR A 77 -4.67 0.98 -0.37
N LEU A 78 -5.18 0.31 -1.39
CA LEU A 78 -5.01 -1.13 -1.60
C LEU A 78 -4.26 -1.35 -2.91
N GLN A 79 -3.32 -2.30 -2.92
CA GLN A 79 -2.57 -2.70 -4.10
C GLN A 79 -2.52 -4.23 -4.19
N GLY A 80 -2.89 -4.79 -5.33
CA GLY A 80 -2.72 -6.23 -5.57
C GLY A 80 -3.49 -6.73 -6.78
N TYR A 81 -3.36 -8.02 -7.07
CA TYR A 81 -3.91 -8.64 -8.28
C TYR A 81 -5.43 -8.65 -8.34
N LEU A 82 -6.12 -8.44 -7.21
CA LEU A 82 -7.56 -8.20 -7.20
C LEU A 82 -7.93 -6.93 -7.99
N LEU A 83 -7.08 -5.89 -7.91
CA LEU A 83 -7.34 -4.56 -8.47
C LEU A 83 -6.71 -4.39 -9.85
N GLY A 84 -5.55 -5.00 -10.06
CA GLY A 84 -4.85 -4.92 -11.33
C GLY A 84 -3.54 -5.69 -11.30
N ARG A 85 -3.17 -6.27 -12.44
CA ARG A 85 -1.86 -6.90 -12.60
C ARG A 85 -0.83 -5.88 -13.07
N PRO A 86 0.45 -6.04 -12.69
CA PRO A 86 1.56 -5.33 -13.32
C PRO A 86 1.46 -5.47 -14.83
N MET A 87 1.62 -4.35 -15.51
CA MET A 87 1.39 -4.25 -16.95
C MET A 87 2.43 -3.32 -17.55
N THR A 88 2.73 -3.50 -18.83
CA THR A 88 3.70 -2.66 -19.52
C THR A 88 3.15 -1.23 -19.69
N PRO A 89 4.00 -0.23 -19.92
CA PRO A 89 3.55 1.13 -20.20
C PRO A 89 2.53 1.22 -21.34
N GLU A 90 2.68 0.39 -22.39
CA GLU A 90 1.74 0.33 -23.53
C GLU A 90 0.37 -0.23 -23.12
N GLN A 91 0.35 -1.17 -22.18
CA GLN A 91 -0.88 -1.73 -21.63
C GLN A 91 -1.58 -0.70 -20.72
N ILE A 92 -0.83 0.06 -19.91
CA ILE A 92 -1.37 1.17 -19.10
C ILE A 92 -2.02 2.22 -20.00
N ALA A 93 -1.32 2.65 -21.06
CA ALA A 93 -1.82 3.67 -21.99
C ALA A 93 -3.11 3.26 -22.71
N ARG A 94 -3.44 1.96 -22.74
CA ARG A 94 -4.65 1.40 -23.34
C ARG A 94 -5.67 0.95 -22.28
N HIS A 95 -5.36 1.09 -20.99
CA HIS A 95 -6.24 0.67 -19.92
C HIS A 95 -7.44 1.63 -19.84
N PRO A 96 -8.69 1.13 -19.85
CA PRO A 96 -9.88 1.96 -19.91
C PRO A 96 -10.03 2.92 -18.71
N ASP A 97 -9.45 2.56 -17.56
CA ASP A 97 -9.41 3.40 -16.35
C ASP A 97 -8.13 4.24 -16.21
N SER A 98 -7.31 4.35 -17.26
CA SER A 98 -6.11 5.20 -17.23
C SER A 98 -6.48 6.68 -17.32
N ALA A 99 -6.83 7.30 -16.19
CA ALA A 99 -6.87 8.76 -16.05
C ALA A 99 -5.45 9.38 -15.98
N TRP A 100 -4.41 8.59 -16.30
CA TRP A 100 -3.02 9.02 -16.25
C TRP A 100 -2.69 9.84 -17.50
N GLU A 101 -2.71 11.17 -17.37
CA GLU A 101 -2.10 12.08 -18.34
C GLU A 101 -0.61 12.29 -17.98
N PRO A 102 0.35 11.75 -18.74
CA PRO A 102 1.74 12.01 -18.49
C PRO A 102 2.06 13.48 -18.82
N GLN A 103 2.34 14.31 -17.81
CA GLN A 103 2.98 15.61 -18.03
C GLN A 103 4.46 15.42 -18.40
N LEU A 104 4.74 14.95 -19.61
CA LEU A 104 6.09 14.95 -20.17
C LEU A 104 6.43 16.36 -20.63
N THR A 105 6.73 17.27 -19.69
CA THR A 105 7.50 18.47 -20.02
C THR A 105 8.96 18.14 -19.79
N ILE A 106 9.61 17.51 -20.77
CA ILE A 106 11.07 17.54 -20.85
C ILE A 106 11.42 18.97 -21.23
N THR A 107 11.63 19.85 -20.25
CA THR A 107 12.41 21.06 -20.48
C THR A 107 13.83 20.61 -20.80
N GLN A 108 14.13 20.42 -22.08
CA GLN A 108 15.50 20.58 -22.54
C GLN A 108 15.84 22.05 -22.35
N GLN A 109 16.56 22.36 -21.26
CA GLN A 109 17.33 23.59 -21.23
C GLN A 109 18.65 23.36 -21.98
N PRO A 110 19.11 24.36 -22.75
CA PRO A 110 20.29 24.28 -23.60
C PRO A 110 21.60 24.15 -22.81
#